data_AF-A0A9E3EX71-F1
#
_entry.id   AF-A0A9E3EX71-F1
#
_cell.length_a   1.000
_cell.length_b   1.000
_cell.length_c   1.000
_cell.angle_alpha   90.00
_cell.angle_beta   90.00
_cell.angle_gamma   90.00
#
_symmetry.space_group_name_H-M   'P 1'
#
loop_
_entity.id
_entity.type
_entity.pdbx_description
1 polymer ?
#
loop_
_entity_poly.entity_id
_entity_poly.type
_entity_poly.pdbx_seq_one_letter_code
_entity_poly.pdbx_strand_id
1 'polypeptide(L)' 'MSMRQRVGRQDIERFLTEVGRTRQPGRLYLTGGAALVHRGIRPGQTLDIDIQITIDPGNLTAQLKQSSPTS' A
#
# COMPACT_ATOMS: atom_id res chain seq x y z
N MET A 1 -19.29 -15.68 10.33
CA MET A 1 -18.86 -15.09 9.04
C MET A 1 -18.41 -13.67 9.31
N SER A 2 -17.16 -13.30 9.00
CA SER A 2 -16.72 -11.90 9.09
C SER A 2 -17.18 -11.17 7.83
N MET A 3 -18.06 -10.18 7.97
CA MET A 3 -18.39 -9.30 6.84
C MET A 3 -17.19 -8.40 6.57
N ARG A 4 -16.56 -8.56 5.40
CA ARG A 4 -15.53 -7.61 4.97
C ARG A 4 -16.16 -6.23 4.85
N GLN A 5 -15.59 -5.27 5.58
CA GLN A 5 -16.01 -3.88 5.52
C GLN A 5 -15.79 -3.36 4.09
N ARG A 6 -16.81 -2.71 3.53
CA ARG A 6 -16.70 -2.07 2.23
C ARG A 6 -15.87 -0.80 2.35
N VAL A 7 -14.99 -0.58 1.39
CA VAL A 7 -14.01 0.51 1.36
C VAL A 7 -14.37 1.46 0.23
N GLY A 8 -14.59 2.73 0.55
CA GLY A 8 -14.84 3.80 -0.42
C GLY A 8 -13.58 4.61 -0.74
N ARG A 9 -13.73 5.59 -1.64
CA ARG A 9 -12.62 6.46 -2.07
C ARG A 9 -11.92 7.17 -0.90
N GLN A 10 -12.68 7.72 0.05
CA GLN A 10 -12.12 8.42 1.22
C GLN A 10 -11.30 7.48 2.13
N ASP A 11 -11.75 6.23 2.28
CA ASP A 11 -11.04 5.22 3.06
C ASP A 11 -9.72 4.85 2.37
N ILE A 12 -9.72 4.72 1.04
CA ILE A 12 -8.51 4.49 0.23
C ILE A 12 -7.55 5.66 0.37
N GLU A 13 -8.01 6.90 0.25
CA GLU A 13 -7.18 8.11 0.39
C GLU A 13 -6.54 8.19 1.78
N ARG A 14 -7.30 7.87 2.84
CA ARG A 14 -6.78 7.79 4.20
C ARG A 14 -5.70 6.72 4.33
N PHE A 15 -5.98 5.52 3.83
CA PHE A 15 -5.03 4.42 3.83
C PHE A 15 -3.72 4.78 3.11
N LEU A 16 -3.81 5.36 1.90
CA LEU A 16 -2.64 5.78 1.13
C LEU A 16 -1.83 6.87 1.85
N THR A 17 -2.50 7.77 2.56
CA THR A 17 -1.84 8.81 3.37
C THR A 17 -1.03 8.18 4.51
N GLU A 18 -1.61 7.24 5.26
CA GLU A 18 -0.90 6.56 6.35
C GLU A 18 0.26 5.71 5.82
N VAL A 19 0.06 4.97 4.73
CA VAL A 19 1.12 4.22 4.06
C VAL A 19 2.25 5.14 3.60
N GLY A 20 1.93 6.30 3.01
CA GLY A 20 2.90 7.28 2.54
C GLY A 20 3.77 7.91 3.64
N ARG A 21 3.35 7.83 4.91
CA ARG A 21 4.16 8.29 6.06
C ARG A 21 5.22 7.28 6.49
N THR A 22 5.14 6.04 6.02
CA THR A 22 6.09 4.98 6.39
C THR A 22 7.25 4.91 5.38
N ARG A 23 8.46 4.60 5.86
CA ARG A 23 9.58 4.30 4.96
C ARG A 23 9.34 2.97 4.26
N GLN A 24 9.45 2.97 2.94
CA GLN A 24 9.27 1.78 2.12
C GLN A 24 10.60 1.36 1.49
N PRO A 25 10.89 0.04 1.39
CA PRO A 25 12.09 -0.46 0.73
C PRO A 25 12.05 -0.29 -0.81
N GLY A 26 10.98 0.29 -1.34
CA GLY A 26 10.84 0.57 -2.75
C GLY A 26 9.50 1.27 -3.07
N ARG A 27 8.99 1.02 -4.27
CA ARG A 27 7.78 1.69 -4.78
C ARG A 27 6.54 0.87 -4.45
N LEU A 28 5.48 1.56 -4.04
CA LEU A 28 4.16 1.00 -3.83
C LEU A 28 3.21 1.45 -4.94
N TYR A 29 2.40 0.52 -5.45
CA TYR A 29 1.39 0.77 -6.46
C TYR A 29 0.04 0.30 -5.95
N LEU A 30 -0.95 1.20 -5.96
CA LEU A 30 -2.35 0.82 -5.77
C LEU A 30 -2.83 0.07 -7.01
N THR A 31 -3.36 -1.13 -6.83
CA THR A 31 -3.81 -1.99 -7.92
C THR A 31 -5.25 -2.49 -7.69
N GLY A 32 -5.75 -3.33 -8.60
CA GLY A 32 -7.04 -4.01 -8.44
C GLY A 32 -8.26 -3.09 -8.41
N GLY A 33 -9.31 -3.56 -7.73
CA GLY A 33 -10.59 -2.85 -7.63
C GLY A 33 -10.48 -1.51 -6.90
N ALA A 34 -9.59 -1.42 -5.91
CA ALA A 34 -9.32 -0.19 -5.18
C ALA A 34 -8.73 0.91 -6.07
N ALA A 35 -7.83 0.56 -7.00
CA ALA A 35 -7.30 1.53 -7.97
C ALA A 35 -8.41 2.13 -8.85
N LEU A 36 -9.35 1.31 -9.31
CA LEU A 36 -10.45 1.77 -10.14
C LEU A 36 -11.43 2.66 -9.37
N VAL A 37 -11.72 2.33 -8.11
CA VAL A 37 -12.56 3.15 -7.22
C VAL A 37 -11.89 4.49 -6.90
N HIS A 38 -10.60 4.47 -6.55
CA HIS A 38 -9.81 5.67 -6.26
C HIS A 38 -9.74 6.62 -7.47
N ARG A 39 -9.56 6.07 -8.68
CA ARG A 39 -9.54 6.84 -9.93
C ARG A 39 -10.92 7.33 -10.38
N GLY A 40 -12.00 6.92 -9.73
CA GLY A 40 -13.37 7.25 -10.13
C GLY A 40 -13.83 6.55 -11.41
N ILE A 41 -13.09 5.56 -11.91
CA ILE A 41 -13.45 4.77 -13.09
C ILE A 41 -14.57 3.79 -12.73
N ARG A 42 -14.50 3.20 -11.54
CA ARG A 42 -15.54 2.32 -10.99
C ARG A 42 -16.29 3.05 -9.88
N PRO A 43 -17.62 3.24 -10.00
CA PRO A 43 -18.40 3.83 -8.93
C PRO A 43 -18.54 2.88 -7.72
N GLY A 44 -18.75 3.44 -6.54
CA GLY A 44 -19.07 2.68 -5.33
C GLY A 44 -17.85 2.29 -4.49
N GLN A 45 -17.83 1.05 -4.03
CA GLN A 45 -16.90 0.54 -3.03
C GLN A 45 -16.22 -0.76 -3.47
N THR A 46 -15.09 -1.07 -2.84
CA THR A 46 -14.38 -2.36 -2.96
C THR A 46 -14.37 -3.10 -1.62
N LEU A 47 -13.98 -4.38 -1.61
CA LEU A 47 -13.94 -5.20 -0.38
C LEU A 47 -12.57 -5.18 0.30
N ASP A 48 -11.54 -4.72 -0.41
CA ASP A 48 -10.13 -4.79 -0.06
C ASP A 48 -9.33 -3.71 -0.82
N ILE A 49 -8.12 -3.46 -0.32
CA ILE A 49 -7.13 -2.56 -0.92
C ILE A 49 -5.90 -3.40 -1.31
N ASP A 50 -5.69 -3.57 -2.61
CA ASP A 50 -4.53 -4.28 -3.14
C ASP A 50 -3.35 -3.31 -3.35
N ILE A 51 -2.18 -3.69 -2.82
CA ILE A 51 -0.93 -2.96 -3.01
C ILE A 51 0.13 -3.89 -3.60
N GLN A 52 0.73 -3.48 -4.70
CA GLN A 52 1.92 -4.10 -5.25
C GLN A 52 3.17 -3.36 -4.80
N ILE A 53 4.18 -4.11 -4.36
CA ILE A 53 5.48 -3.57 -3.92
C ILE A 53 6.54 -3.95 -4.95
N THR A 54 7.28 -2.97 -5.43
CA THR A 54 8.54 -3.20 -6.14
C THR A 54 9.68 -2.87 -5.20
N ILE A 55 10.49 -3.87 -4.87
CA ILE A 55 11.66 -3.68 -4.04
C ILE A 55 12.79 -3.17 -4.93
N ASP A 56 13.44 -2.08 -4.51
CA ASP A 56 14.72 -1.69 -5.08
C ASP A 56 15.82 -2.49 -4.36
N PRO A 57 16.57 -3.37 -5.07
CA PRO A 57 17.62 -4.16 -4.44
C PRO A 57 18.65 -3.31 -3.68
N GLY A 58 18.93 -2.09 -4.14
CA GLY A 58 19.82 -1.14 -3.46
C GLY A 58 19.30 -0.71 -2.10
N ASN A 59 17.99 -0.41 -2.00
CA ASN A 59 17.35 0.01 -0.74
C ASN A 59 17.18 -1.15 0.24
N LEU A 60 16.87 -2.35 -0.25
CA LEU A 60 16.79 -3.55 0.59
C LEU A 60 18.15 -3.84 1.24
N THR A 61 19.22 -3.76 0.45
CA THR A 61 20.59 -3.98 0.93
C THR A 61 20.99 -2.95 1.99
N ALA A 62 20.59 -1.68 1.84
CA ALA A 62 20.84 -0.65 2.83
C ALA A 62 20.09 -0.88 4.15
N GLN A 63 18.83 -1.32 4.11
CA GLN A 63 18.04 -1.63 5.31
C GLN A 63 18.61 -2.82 6.09
N LEU A 64 19.04 -3.88 5.41
CA LEU A 64 19.67 -5.05 6.04
C LEU A 64 20.99 -4.70 6.75
N LYS A 65 21.78 -3.80 6.16
CA LYS A 65 23.03 -3.30 6.80
C LYS A 65 22.75 -2.47 8.05
N GLN A 66 21.69 -1.66 8.06
CA GLN A 66 21.30 -0.85 9.22
C GLN A 66 20.70 -1.68 10.37
N SER A 67 20.17 -2.86 10.08
CA SER A 67 19.56 -3.76 11.07
C SER A 67 20.51 -4.83 11.61
N SER A 68 21.76 -4.86 11.12
CA SER A 68 22.82 -5.69 11.67
C SER A 68 23.41 -4.99 12.90
N PRO A 69 23.38 -5.58 14.11
CA PRO A 69 24.00 -4.97 15.28
C PRO A 69 25.52 -4.94 15.06
N THR A 70 26.12 -3.76 15.17
CA THR A 70 27.58 -3.62 15.27
C THR A 70 28.04 -4.46 16.45
N SER A 71 28.79 -5.53 16.14
CA SER A 71 29.51 -6.34 17.13
C SER A 71 30.67 -5.56 17.73
#